data_AF-A0A9E5THD3-F1
#
_entry.id   AF-A0A9E5THD3-F1
#
_cell.length_a   1.000
_cell.length_b   1.000
_cell.length_c   1.000
_cell.angle_alpha   90.00
_cell.angle_beta   90.00
_cell.angle_gamma   90.00
#
_symmetry.space_group_name_H-M   'P 1'
#
loop_
_entity.id
_entity.type
_entity.pdbx_description
1 polymer ?
#
loop_
_entity_poly.entity_id
_entity_poly.type
_entity_poly.pdbx_seq_one_letter_code
_entity_poly.pdbx_strand_id
1 'polypeptide(L)'
;MNRRSLALLIGAMVAAMIFGCSITMTVGALAFGWSVGDFLALGPAATVTPTKTFLPTFTATPSIVPSPTATLAPTSTPEPPTPTQPPTPTAAPPTNTPTPRPPAPSPTPKPPPPTNTPQPVYEFYHKSGPNKDPCHPGWCLPEISGIVIDAEGNPLDNFSPVWIKLDSSVFGVQHCRTGDEAQALQPGHFKFNSPDGRVFREYTLTVVRNPGGQALSAPLQEKMNSIVKGGQQTNIVFQRTH
;
A
#
# COMPACT_ATOMS: atom_id res chain seq x y z
N MET A 1 43.96 12.89 -43.93
CA MET A 1 44.48 11.83 -43.03
C MET A 1 44.07 10.49 -43.61
N ASN A 2 45.01 9.58 -43.90
CA ASN A 2 44.68 8.32 -44.57
C ASN A 2 44.00 7.36 -43.59
N ARG A 3 43.07 6.50 -44.06
CA ARG A 3 42.28 5.62 -43.17
C ARG A 3 43.14 4.74 -42.27
N ARG A 4 44.35 4.38 -42.72
CA ARG A 4 45.35 3.64 -41.94
C ARG A 4 45.91 4.43 -40.77
N SER A 5 46.11 5.73 -40.92
CA SER A 5 46.60 6.62 -39.85
C SER A 5 45.54 6.84 -38.77
N LEU A 6 44.26 6.88 -39.14
CA LEU A 6 43.15 7.01 -38.18
C LEU A 6 42.98 5.73 -37.35
N ALA A 7 43.07 4.55 -37.98
CA ALA A 7 42.96 3.27 -37.27
C ALA A 7 44.10 3.06 -36.25
N LEU A 8 45.32 3.46 -36.59
CA LEU A 8 46.47 3.40 -35.67
C LEU A 8 46.30 4.33 -34.46
N LEU A 9 45.73 5.52 -34.67
CA LEU A 9 45.54 6.51 -33.62
C LEU A 9 44.43 6.10 -32.64
N ILE A 10 43.34 5.51 -33.15
CA ILE A 10 42.27 4.93 -32.31
C ILE A 10 42.80 3.73 -31.51
N GLY A 11 43.57 2.83 -32.15
CA GLY A 11 44.17 1.68 -31.47
C GLY A 11 45.11 2.07 -30.33
N ALA A 12 45.94 3.10 -30.53
CA ALA A 12 46.85 3.60 -29.51
C ALA A 12 46.12 4.22 -28.30
N MET A 13 45.01 4.93 -28.52
CA MET A 13 44.22 5.49 -27.42
C MET A 13 43.50 4.41 -26.60
N VAL A 14 42.95 3.38 -27.25
CA VAL A 14 42.29 2.28 -26.54
C VAL A 14 43.29 1.47 -25.70
N ALA A 15 44.48 1.19 -26.23
CA ALA A 15 45.53 0.50 -25.49
C ALA A 15 46.02 1.31 -24.27
N ALA A 16 46.19 2.62 -24.41
CA ALA A 16 46.59 3.50 -23.31
C ALA A 16 45.53 3.57 -22.19
N MET A 17 44.24 3.55 -22.54
CA MET A 17 43.14 3.58 -21.57
C MET A 17 43.04 2.26 -20.78
N ILE A 18 43.30 1.11 -21.42
CA ILE A 18 43.31 -0.21 -20.75
C ILE A 18 44.53 -0.36 -19.82
N PHE A 19 45.70 0.12 -20.24
CA PHE A 19 46.90 0.06 -19.41
C PHE A 19 46.88 1.05 -18.24
N GLY A 20 46.30 2.24 -18.42
CA GLY A 20 46.16 3.24 -17.35
C GLY A 20 45.22 2.80 -16.22
N CYS A 21 44.12 2.13 -16.56
CA CYS A 21 43.12 1.68 -15.57
C CYS A 21 43.65 0.53 -14.67
N SER A 22 44.49 -0.34 -15.23
CA SER A 22 45.06 -1.48 -14.50
C SER A 22 46.12 -1.06 -13.47
N ILE A 23 46.85 0.04 -13.70
CA ILE A 23 47.93 0.49 -12.80
C ILE A 23 47.37 1.23 -11.57
N THR A 24 46.19 1.86 -11.67
CA THR A 24 45.56 2.54 -10.53
C THR A 24 44.92 1.61 -9.50
N MET A 25 44.57 0.37 -9.86
CA MET A 25 43.95 -0.58 -8.92
C MET A 25 44.97 -1.31 -8.03
N THR A 26 46.24 -1.41 -8.43
CA THR A 26 47.25 -2.18 -7.66
C THR A 26 47.94 -1.36 -6.58
N VAL A 27 47.99 -0.03 -6.70
CA VAL A 27 48.69 0.84 -5.73
C VAL A 27 47.79 1.25 -4.53
N GLY A 28 46.47 1.11 -4.64
CA GLY A 28 45.53 1.42 -3.56
C GLY A 28 45.49 0.40 -2.39
N ALA A 29 46.05 -0.81 -2.59
CA ALA A 29 45.98 -1.89 -1.60
C ALA A 29 47.06 -1.81 -0.49
N LEU A 30 48.05 -0.92 -0.59
CA LEU A 30 49.16 -0.86 0.37
C LEU A 30 49.09 0.33 1.35
N ALA A 31 48.07 1.19 1.27
CA ALA A 31 47.95 2.37 2.13
C ALA A 31 46.83 2.28 3.19
N PHE A 32 46.13 1.16 3.26
CA PHE A 32 45.06 0.94 4.24
C PHE A 32 45.44 -0.20 5.20
N GLY A 33 46.34 0.12 6.14
CA GLY A 33 46.53 -0.68 7.34
C GLY A 33 45.27 -0.62 8.20
N TRP A 34 44.34 -1.54 7.98
CA TRP A 34 43.18 -1.71 8.84
C TRP A 34 43.58 -2.51 10.06
N SER A 35 43.44 -1.87 11.22
CA SER A 35 43.48 -2.48 12.54
C SER A 35 42.52 -3.66 12.60
N VAL A 36 43.06 -4.87 12.74
CA VAL A 36 42.28 -6.13 12.90
C VAL A 36 41.91 -6.36 14.38
N GLY A 37 41.95 -5.32 15.22
CA GLY A 37 41.98 -5.45 16.69
C GLY A 37 40.64 -5.59 17.42
N ASP A 38 39.50 -5.22 16.83
CA ASP A 38 38.27 -4.99 17.61
C ASP A 38 37.12 -5.98 17.35
N PHE A 39 37.40 -7.20 16.87
CA PHE A 39 36.35 -8.16 16.50
C PHE A 39 36.00 -9.24 17.55
N LEU A 40 36.43 -9.10 18.81
CA LEU A 40 36.21 -10.14 19.85
C LEU A 40 35.39 -9.72 21.07
N ALA A 41 34.60 -8.65 20.98
CA ALA A 41 33.69 -8.23 22.06
C ALA A 41 32.21 -8.24 21.63
N LEU A 42 31.74 -9.33 21.04
CA LEU A 42 30.30 -9.58 20.90
C LEU A 42 29.80 -10.23 22.20
N GLY A 43 29.23 -9.41 23.09
CA GLY A 43 28.46 -9.90 24.22
C GLY A 43 27.25 -10.73 23.74
N PRO A 44 26.70 -11.62 24.60
CA PRO A 44 25.61 -12.50 24.22
C PRO A 44 24.42 -11.68 23.70
N ALA A 45 24.02 -11.98 22.46
CA ALA A 45 22.88 -11.36 21.81
C ALA A 45 21.63 -11.55 22.68
N ALA A 46 20.93 -10.45 22.96
CA ALA A 46 19.69 -10.47 23.71
C ALA A 46 18.69 -11.41 23.02
N THR A 47 18.31 -12.48 23.71
CA THR A 47 17.32 -13.43 23.22
C THR A 47 15.96 -12.75 23.21
N VAL A 48 15.46 -12.44 22.01
CA VAL A 48 14.14 -11.82 21.84
C VAL A 48 13.08 -12.82 22.29
N THR A 49 12.36 -12.49 23.36
CA THR A 49 11.28 -13.35 23.86
C THR A 49 10.11 -13.28 22.87
N PRO A 50 9.60 -14.42 22.35
CA PRO A 50 8.52 -14.41 21.37
C PRO A 50 7.28 -13.76 21.98
N THR A 51 6.81 -12.69 21.34
CA THR A 51 5.58 -11.98 21.71
C THR A 51 4.39 -12.85 21.33
N LYS A 52 3.46 -13.07 22.27
CA LYS A 52 2.23 -13.83 22.03
C LYS A 52 1.40 -13.15 20.94
N THR A 53 1.30 -13.77 19.77
CA THR A 53 0.43 -13.35 18.69
C THR A 53 -1.02 -13.48 19.14
N PHE A 54 -1.75 -12.36 19.21
CA PHE A 54 -3.18 -12.38 19.49
C PHE A 54 -3.93 -13.01 18.29
N LEU A 55 -4.79 -13.99 18.55
CA LEU A 55 -5.67 -14.54 17.53
C LEU A 55 -6.72 -13.50 17.13
N PRO A 56 -7.00 -13.31 15.83
CA PRO A 56 -8.05 -12.41 15.39
C PRO A 56 -9.40 -12.87 15.95
N THR A 57 -10.15 -11.91 16.49
CA THR A 57 -11.52 -12.16 16.98
C THR A 57 -12.43 -12.26 15.76
N PHE A 58 -12.96 -13.45 15.49
CA PHE A 58 -13.93 -13.65 14.42
C PHE A 58 -15.18 -12.83 14.71
N THR A 59 -15.44 -11.84 13.85
CA THR A 59 -16.70 -11.10 13.88
C THR A 59 -17.75 -11.98 13.22
N ALA A 60 -18.80 -12.35 13.96
CA ALA A 60 -19.86 -13.21 13.46
C ALA A 60 -20.61 -12.51 12.31
N THR A 61 -20.61 -13.14 11.13
CA THR A 61 -21.44 -12.72 9.98
C THR A 61 -22.92 -12.79 10.38
N PRO A 62 -23.73 -11.75 10.12
CA PRO A 62 -25.16 -11.80 10.43
C PRO A 62 -25.82 -12.94 9.65
N SER A 63 -26.39 -13.89 10.39
CA SER A 63 -27.16 -14.99 9.83
C SER A 63 -28.46 -14.45 9.26
N ILE A 64 -28.69 -14.66 7.97
CA ILE A 64 -29.95 -14.28 7.32
C ILE A 64 -31.03 -15.20 7.86
N VAL A 65 -31.92 -14.67 8.69
CA VAL A 65 -33.08 -15.39 9.22
C VAL A 65 -34.02 -15.67 8.04
N PRO A 66 -34.30 -16.95 7.69
CA PRO A 66 -35.24 -17.25 6.63
C PRO A 66 -36.64 -16.77 7.03
N SER A 67 -37.29 -16.04 6.12
CA SER A 67 -38.68 -15.61 6.27
C SER A 67 -39.60 -16.84 6.30
N PRO A 68 -40.61 -16.90 7.20
CA PRO A 68 -41.50 -18.04 7.29
C PRO A 68 -42.29 -18.21 5.98
N THR A 69 -42.21 -19.40 5.38
CA THR A 69 -43.01 -19.80 4.23
C THR A 69 -44.47 -19.95 4.67
N ALA A 70 -45.39 -19.30 3.95
CA ALA A 70 -46.82 -19.37 4.23
C ALA A 70 -47.34 -20.81 4.06
N THR A 71 -47.83 -21.39 5.15
CA THR A 71 -48.50 -22.70 5.16
C THR A 71 -49.86 -22.59 4.46
N LEU A 72 -50.06 -23.36 3.39
CA LEU A 72 -51.34 -23.43 2.70
C LEU A 72 -52.41 -24.06 3.61
N ALA A 73 -53.59 -23.42 3.65
CA ALA A 73 -54.74 -23.90 4.39
C ALA A 73 -55.26 -25.24 3.83
N PRO A 74 -55.80 -26.13 4.69
CA PRO A 74 -56.28 -27.43 4.26
C PRO A 74 -57.48 -27.33 3.31
N THR A 75 -57.39 -28.03 2.20
CA THR A 75 -58.44 -28.17 1.19
C THR A 75 -59.63 -28.93 1.79
N SER A 76 -60.83 -28.36 1.70
CA SER A 76 -62.08 -28.98 2.17
C SER A 76 -62.40 -30.26 1.38
N THR A 77 -62.70 -31.34 2.09
CA THR A 77 -63.17 -32.62 1.57
C THR A 77 -64.54 -32.47 0.88
N PRO A 78 -64.72 -32.94 -0.37
CA PRO A 78 -66.01 -32.85 -1.06
C PRO A 78 -67.05 -33.83 -0.49
N GLU A 79 -68.30 -33.37 -0.41
CA GLU A 79 -69.49 -34.14 -0.02
C GLU A 79 -69.92 -35.17 -1.09
N PRO A 80 -70.71 -36.20 -0.73
CA PRO A 80 -71.18 -37.22 -1.66
C PRO A 80 -72.21 -36.70 -2.66
N PRO A 81 -72.27 -37.26 -3.88
CA PRO A 81 -73.19 -36.81 -4.91
C PRO A 81 -74.64 -37.20 -4.60
N THR A 82 -75.53 -36.22 -4.76
CA THR A 82 -77.00 -36.36 -4.72
C THR A 82 -77.54 -36.96 -6.04
N PRO A 83 -78.63 -37.76 -6.03
CA PRO A 83 -79.12 -38.45 -7.23
C PRO A 83 -79.56 -37.54 -8.38
N THR A 84 -79.14 -37.93 -9.58
CA THR A 84 -79.27 -37.25 -10.86
C THR A 84 -80.71 -37.21 -11.40
N GLN A 85 -81.20 -36.01 -11.71
CA GLN A 85 -82.43 -35.77 -12.48
C GLN A 85 -82.21 -35.87 -14.01
N PRO A 86 -83.25 -36.14 -14.80
CA PRO A 86 -83.16 -36.31 -16.26
C PRO A 86 -82.64 -35.06 -16.99
N PRO A 87 -82.01 -35.24 -18.17
CA PRO A 87 -81.28 -34.17 -18.84
C PRO A 87 -82.23 -33.09 -19.38
N THR A 88 -82.11 -31.90 -18.81
CA THR A 88 -82.67 -30.64 -19.33
C THR A 88 -81.96 -30.28 -20.65
N PRO A 89 -82.67 -29.74 -21.66
CA PRO A 89 -82.10 -29.38 -22.96
C PRO A 89 -80.80 -28.56 -22.83
N THR A 90 -79.76 -29.05 -23.49
CA THR A 90 -78.41 -28.48 -23.52
C THR A 90 -78.45 -27.02 -23.98
N ALA A 91 -78.21 -26.10 -23.04
CA ALA A 91 -78.04 -24.69 -23.34
C ALA A 91 -76.82 -24.49 -24.25
N ALA A 92 -76.93 -23.56 -25.19
CA ALA A 92 -75.87 -23.20 -26.11
C ALA A 92 -74.57 -22.88 -25.35
N PRO A 93 -73.39 -23.27 -25.90
CA PRO A 93 -72.12 -23.11 -25.21
C PRO A 93 -71.89 -21.64 -24.87
N PRO A 94 -71.48 -21.32 -23.63
CA PRO A 94 -71.22 -19.95 -23.22
C PRO A 94 -70.15 -19.37 -24.14
N THR A 95 -70.44 -18.19 -24.68
CA THR A 95 -69.51 -17.43 -25.50
C THR A 95 -68.30 -17.12 -24.62
N ASN A 96 -67.09 -17.53 -25.06
CA ASN A 96 -65.85 -17.30 -24.33
C ASN A 96 -65.69 -15.81 -24.02
N THR A 97 -66.05 -15.44 -22.80
CA THR A 97 -65.88 -14.07 -22.31
C THR A 97 -64.41 -13.95 -21.94
N PRO A 98 -63.62 -13.06 -22.58
CA PRO A 98 -62.20 -12.96 -22.31
C PRO A 98 -61.98 -12.60 -20.85
N THR A 99 -61.30 -13.48 -20.12
CA THR A 99 -60.93 -13.25 -18.73
C THR A 99 -60.01 -12.03 -18.67
N PRO A 100 -60.27 -11.03 -17.81
CA PRO A 100 -59.41 -9.87 -17.66
C PRO A 100 -57.98 -10.31 -17.35
N ARG A 101 -57.02 -9.82 -18.14
CA ARG A 101 -55.60 -10.10 -17.92
C ARG A 101 -55.20 -9.55 -16.54
N PRO A 102 -54.49 -10.32 -15.70
CA PRO A 102 -54.01 -9.82 -14.42
C PRO A 102 -53.19 -8.53 -14.62
N PRO A 103 -53.35 -7.53 -13.74
CA PRO A 103 -52.54 -6.32 -13.80
C PRO A 103 -51.06 -6.68 -13.71
N ALA A 104 -50.23 -6.01 -14.50
CA ALA A 104 -48.80 -6.22 -14.46
C ALA A 104 -48.27 -5.94 -13.05
N PRO A 105 -47.35 -6.75 -12.51
CA PRO A 105 -46.77 -6.50 -11.21
C PRO A 105 -46.11 -5.11 -11.20
N SER A 106 -46.41 -4.33 -10.17
CA SER A 106 -45.77 -3.03 -9.96
C SER A 106 -44.25 -3.24 -9.87
N PRO A 107 -43.43 -2.40 -10.54
CA PRO A 107 -41.97 -2.51 -10.43
C PRO A 107 -41.56 -2.37 -8.96
N THR A 108 -40.70 -3.29 -8.50
CA THR A 108 -40.09 -3.20 -7.18
C THR A 108 -39.26 -1.91 -7.11
N PRO A 109 -39.40 -1.09 -6.05
CA PRO A 109 -38.56 0.08 -5.87
C PRO A 109 -37.08 -0.30 -5.97
N LYS A 110 -36.32 0.45 -6.77
CA LYS A 110 -34.87 0.29 -6.81
C LYS A 110 -34.32 0.57 -5.41
N PRO A 111 -33.42 -0.28 -4.87
CA PRO A 111 -32.76 0.01 -3.60
C PRO A 111 -32.15 1.41 -3.63
N PRO A 112 -32.21 2.16 -2.52
CA PRO A 112 -31.54 3.46 -2.45
C PRO A 112 -30.05 3.28 -2.77
N PRO A 113 -29.41 4.25 -3.42
CA PRO A 113 -27.97 4.22 -3.62
C PRO A 113 -27.28 4.07 -2.26
N PRO A 114 -26.16 3.32 -2.18
CA PRO A 114 -25.43 3.20 -0.94
C PRO A 114 -25.05 4.58 -0.41
N THR A 115 -25.34 4.84 0.86
CA THR A 115 -24.91 6.06 1.53
C THR A 115 -23.38 6.05 1.63
N ASN A 116 -22.72 7.15 1.29
CA ASN A 116 -21.28 7.27 1.50
C ASN A 116 -21.00 7.14 3.00
N THR A 117 -20.49 5.99 3.43
CA THR A 117 -19.98 5.83 4.79
C THR A 117 -18.82 6.80 4.97
N PRO A 118 -18.85 7.68 5.99
CA PRO A 118 -17.74 8.60 6.23
C PRO A 118 -16.47 7.77 6.41
N GLN A 119 -15.42 8.11 5.67
CA GLN A 119 -14.15 7.44 5.84
C GLN A 119 -13.61 7.80 7.23
N PRO A 120 -13.10 6.82 7.99
CA PRO A 120 -12.48 7.11 9.27
C PRO A 120 -11.34 8.11 9.09
N VAL A 121 -11.34 9.12 9.96
CA VAL A 121 -10.30 10.15 10.04
C VAL A 121 -9.30 9.64 11.06
N TYR A 122 -8.20 9.07 10.58
CA TYR A 122 -7.06 8.72 11.41
C TYR A 122 -6.05 9.86 11.39
N GLU A 123 -5.48 10.16 12.54
CA GLU A 123 -4.34 11.07 12.66
C GLU A 123 -3.05 10.25 12.78
N PHE A 124 -1.92 10.82 12.36
CA PHE A 124 -0.61 10.22 12.53
C PHE A 124 0.29 11.17 13.31
N TYR A 125 1.07 10.63 14.24
CA TYR A 125 2.09 11.37 14.98
C TYR A 125 3.47 10.76 14.73
N HIS A 126 4.49 11.59 14.92
CA HIS A 126 5.88 11.17 14.83
C HIS A 126 6.28 10.41 16.10
N LYS A 127 6.69 9.14 15.96
CA LYS A 127 7.04 8.27 17.09
C LYS A 127 8.52 8.31 17.43
N SER A 128 9.40 8.25 16.43
CA SER A 128 10.85 8.24 16.63
C SER A 128 11.60 8.88 15.47
N GLY A 129 12.60 9.69 15.84
CA GLY A 129 13.36 10.52 14.93
C GLY A 129 14.40 9.79 14.07
N PRO A 130 15.09 10.56 13.19
CA PRO A 130 16.11 10.05 12.30
C PRO A 130 17.21 9.30 13.05
N ASN A 131 17.19 7.97 13.04
CA ASN A 131 18.44 7.25 13.24
C ASN A 131 19.29 7.51 11.99
N LYS A 132 20.38 8.27 12.20
CA LYS A 132 21.31 8.63 11.15
C LYS A 132 22.35 7.54 11.06
N ASP A 133 22.14 6.61 10.15
CA ASP A 133 23.17 5.62 9.86
C ASP A 133 24.28 6.31 9.05
N PRO A 134 25.54 6.30 9.54
CA PRO A 134 26.65 6.84 8.79
C PRO A 134 26.85 5.95 7.56
N CYS A 135 26.53 6.51 6.41
CA CYS A 135 26.76 5.84 5.15
C CYS A 135 28.26 5.87 4.78
N HIS A 136 28.72 4.88 4.01
CA HIS A 136 30.12 4.80 3.59
C HIS A 136 30.49 5.95 2.63
N PRO A 137 31.66 6.60 2.82
CA PRO A 137 32.16 7.64 1.92
C PRO A 137 32.13 7.20 0.44
N GLY A 138 31.40 7.92 -0.41
CA GLY A 138 31.38 7.72 -1.86
C GLY A 138 30.39 6.70 -2.42
N TRP A 139 29.60 6.00 -1.60
CA TRP A 139 28.73 4.92 -2.08
C TRP A 139 27.23 5.13 -1.84
N CYS A 140 26.85 6.11 -1.03
CA CYS A 140 25.44 6.32 -0.73
C CYS A 140 24.96 7.68 -1.23
N LEU A 141 23.84 7.65 -1.94
CA LEU A 141 23.06 8.84 -2.24
C LEU A 141 22.31 9.25 -0.96
N PRO A 142 22.15 10.55 -0.68
CA PRO A 142 21.29 11.01 0.39
C PRO A 142 19.88 10.42 0.24
N GLU A 143 19.36 9.86 1.32
CA GLU A 143 18.09 9.15 1.34
C GLU A 143 17.29 9.51 2.59
N ILE A 144 16.00 9.72 2.41
CA ILE A 144 15.03 9.80 3.50
C ILE A 144 14.14 8.56 3.38
N SER A 145 14.17 7.69 4.37
CA SER A 145 13.28 6.53 4.44
C SER A 145 12.62 6.42 5.80
N GLY A 146 11.64 5.55 5.89
CA GLY A 146 10.93 5.37 7.13
C GLY A 146 9.81 4.35 7.00
N ILE A 147 9.08 4.20 8.07
CA ILE A 147 7.95 3.29 8.17
C ILE A 147 6.75 4.01 8.80
N VAL A 148 5.58 3.74 8.24
CA VAL A 148 4.30 4.09 8.82
C VAL A 148 3.74 2.85 9.48
N ILE A 149 3.39 2.96 10.76
CA ILE A 149 2.84 1.86 11.56
C ILE A 149 1.42 2.21 12.02
N ASP A 150 0.61 1.19 12.25
CA ASP A 150 -0.73 1.29 12.85
C ASP A 150 -0.64 1.62 14.35
N ALA A 151 -1.79 1.70 15.02
CA ALA A 151 -1.85 2.06 16.43
C ALA A 151 -1.23 0.96 17.32
N GLU A 152 -1.26 -0.29 16.86
CA GLU A 152 -0.69 -1.48 17.50
C GLU A 152 0.83 -1.61 17.27
N GLY A 153 1.38 -0.81 16.35
CA GLY A 153 2.80 -0.77 16.01
C GLY A 153 3.21 -1.70 14.86
N ASN A 154 2.28 -2.29 14.14
CA ASN A 154 2.55 -3.07 12.94
C ASN A 154 2.72 -2.15 11.72
N PRO A 155 3.52 -2.53 10.72
CA PRO A 155 3.59 -1.81 9.45
C PRO A 155 2.21 -1.67 8.80
N LEU A 156 1.95 -0.50 8.22
CA LEU A 156 0.71 -0.27 7.48
C LEU A 156 0.56 -1.27 6.32
N ASP A 157 -0.61 -1.88 6.19
CA ASP A 157 -0.88 -2.77 5.06
C ASP A 157 -0.98 -2.03 3.72
N ASN A 158 -0.94 -2.78 2.63
CA ASN A 158 -1.09 -2.25 1.27
C ASN A 158 -2.56 -1.98 0.89
N PHE A 159 -3.53 -2.35 1.74
CA PHE A 159 -4.96 -2.15 1.48
C PHE A 159 -5.40 -0.73 1.84
N SER A 160 -4.76 -0.12 2.84
CA SER A 160 -4.97 1.26 3.25
C SER A 160 -3.66 2.07 3.20
N PRO A 161 -3.03 2.19 2.02
CA PRO A 161 -1.77 2.90 1.88
C PRO A 161 -1.97 4.38 2.16
N VAL A 162 -0.96 5.01 2.72
CA VAL A 162 -0.88 6.47 2.82
C VAL A 162 0.21 7.00 1.91
N TRP A 163 0.21 8.30 1.71
CA TRP A 163 1.26 8.99 0.98
C TRP A 163 2.08 9.82 1.95
N ILE A 164 3.38 9.83 1.76
CA ILE A 164 4.27 10.77 2.41
C ILE A 164 4.51 11.91 1.43
N LYS A 165 4.19 13.12 1.86
CA LYS A 165 4.57 14.36 1.18
C LYS A 165 5.88 14.84 1.77
N LEU A 166 6.89 14.97 0.93
CA LEU A 166 8.16 15.62 1.24
C LEU A 166 8.16 17.01 0.61
N ASP A 167 8.34 18.05 1.40
CA ASP A 167 8.53 19.43 0.92
C ASP A 167 9.96 19.86 1.25
N SER A 168 10.83 19.93 0.25
CA SER A 168 12.25 20.26 0.40
C SER A 168 12.60 21.54 -0.35
N SER A 169 13.40 22.39 0.28
CA SER A 169 13.97 23.59 -0.36
C SER A 169 14.83 23.29 -1.61
N VAL A 170 15.31 22.04 -1.77
CA VAL A 170 16.22 21.65 -2.88
C VAL A 170 15.48 20.96 -4.01
N PHE A 171 14.50 20.12 -3.68
CA PHE A 171 13.81 19.26 -4.65
C PHE A 171 12.33 19.61 -4.83
N GLY A 172 11.84 20.63 -4.13
CA GLY A 172 10.42 20.99 -4.11
C GLY A 172 9.58 19.90 -3.42
N VAL A 173 8.34 19.76 -3.91
CA VAL A 173 7.37 18.81 -3.36
C VAL A 173 7.47 17.47 -4.06
N GLN A 174 7.69 16.41 -3.29
CA GLN A 174 7.66 15.03 -3.75
C GLN A 174 6.63 14.23 -2.97
N HIS A 175 6.14 13.15 -3.59
CA HIS A 175 5.19 12.22 -2.97
C HIS A 175 5.69 10.80 -3.13
N CYS A 176 5.62 10.03 -2.05
CA CYS A 176 5.93 8.60 -2.04
C CYS A 176 4.75 7.86 -1.42
N ARG A 177 4.24 6.83 -2.10
CA ARG A 177 3.21 5.95 -1.54
C ARG A 177 3.88 4.93 -0.62
N THR A 178 3.29 4.65 0.55
CA THR A 178 3.81 3.57 1.40
C THR A 178 3.63 2.22 0.73
N GLY A 179 4.65 1.35 0.80
CA GLY A 179 4.64 0.06 0.13
C GLY A 179 4.63 0.17 -1.40
N ASP A 180 5.26 1.21 -1.96
CA ASP A 180 5.37 1.37 -3.41
C ASP A 180 6.20 0.23 -4.04
N GLU A 181 5.51 -0.64 -4.76
CA GLU A 181 6.10 -1.80 -5.45
C GLU A 181 7.10 -1.38 -6.53
N ALA A 182 6.93 -0.20 -7.15
CA ALA A 182 7.87 0.30 -8.15
C ALA A 182 9.26 0.59 -7.55
N GLN A 183 9.32 0.80 -6.23
CA GLN A 183 10.55 0.99 -5.47
C GLN A 183 10.94 -0.25 -4.64
N ALA A 184 10.24 -1.38 -4.83
CA ALA A 184 10.40 -2.60 -4.05
C ALA A 184 10.30 -2.38 -2.53
N LEU A 185 9.40 -1.49 -2.09
CA LEU A 185 9.20 -1.19 -0.68
C LEU A 185 8.26 -2.20 -0.01
N GLN A 186 8.57 -2.56 1.23
CA GLN A 186 7.69 -3.37 2.07
C GLN A 186 6.46 -2.55 2.52
N PRO A 187 5.35 -3.21 2.91
CA PRO A 187 4.17 -2.51 3.44
C PRO A 187 4.53 -1.53 4.56
N GLY A 188 3.95 -0.33 4.51
CA GLY A 188 4.22 0.75 5.46
C GLY A 188 5.53 1.51 5.22
N HIS A 189 6.49 0.97 4.46
CA HIS A 189 7.75 1.66 4.18
C HIS A 189 7.60 2.75 3.11
N PHE A 190 8.36 3.83 3.25
CA PHE A 190 8.50 4.88 2.25
C PHE A 190 9.97 5.26 2.04
N LYS A 191 10.29 5.82 0.87
CA LYS A 191 11.65 6.21 0.51
C LYS A 191 11.68 7.37 -0.49
N PHE A 192 12.55 8.34 -0.23
CA PHE A 192 12.90 9.44 -1.12
C PHE A 192 14.40 9.38 -1.39
N ASN A 193 14.75 9.21 -2.67
CA ASN A 193 16.13 9.26 -3.13
C ASN A 193 16.44 10.65 -3.65
N SER A 194 17.64 11.15 -3.37
CA SER A 194 18.15 12.32 -4.06
C SER A 194 18.52 11.96 -5.51
N PRO A 195 17.85 12.53 -6.54
CA PRO A 195 18.11 12.17 -7.94
C PRO A 195 19.51 12.56 -8.43
N ASP A 196 20.13 13.57 -7.82
CA ASP A 196 21.43 14.12 -8.24
C ASP A 196 22.48 14.08 -7.12
N GLY A 197 22.22 13.28 -6.07
CA GLY A 197 23.10 13.18 -4.90
C GLY A 197 23.19 14.43 -4.00
N ARG A 198 22.41 15.50 -4.26
CA ARG A 198 22.36 16.65 -3.35
C ARG A 198 21.61 16.31 -2.05
N VAL A 199 21.98 16.99 -0.98
CA VAL A 199 21.32 16.85 0.32
C VAL A 199 19.99 17.58 0.33
N PHE A 200 18.96 17.00 0.96
CA PHE A 200 17.61 17.57 1.06
C PHE A 200 17.54 18.89 1.87
N ARG A 201 18.58 19.22 2.64
CA ARG A 201 18.69 20.39 3.53
C ARG A 201 17.53 20.45 4.52
N GLU A 202 16.77 21.54 4.53
CA GLU A 202 15.56 21.73 5.31
C GLU A 202 14.39 21.16 4.53
N TYR A 203 13.68 20.23 5.16
CA TYR A 203 12.54 19.57 4.58
C TYR A 203 11.44 19.32 5.61
N THR A 204 10.20 19.24 5.12
CA THR A 204 9.03 18.90 5.91
C THR A 204 8.44 17.59 5.40
N LEU A 205 8.07 16.69 6.30
CA LEU A 205 7.32 15.48 5.99
C LEU A 205 5.90 15.59 6.51
N THR A 206 4.94 15.12 5.73
CA THR A 206 3.53 15.07 6.13
C THR A 206 2.89 13.81 5.60
N VAL A 207 2.16 13.09 6.45
CA VAL A 207 1.33 11.97 6.01
C VAL A 207 0.06 12.55 5.38
N VAL A 208 -0.25 12.16 4.15
CA VAL A 208 -1.42 12.62 3.39
C VAL A 208 -2.17 11.42 2.83
N ARG A 209 -3.49 11.58 2.59
CA ARG A 209 -4.32 10.47 2.06
C ARG A 209 -3.99 10.15 0.60
N ASN A 210 -3.68 11.17 -0.19
CA ASN A 210 -3.35 11.11 -1.61
C ASN A 210 -2.50 12.36 -1.98
N PRO A 211 -1.83 12.41 -3.15
CA PRO A 211 -0.91 13.51 -3.48
C PRO A 211 -1.51 14.93 -3.47
N GLY A 212 -2.83 15.07 -3.60
CA GLY A 212 -3.56 16.34 -3.44
C GLY A 212 -4.50 16.37 -2.24
N GLY A 213 -4.35 15.40 -1.33
CA GLY A 213 -5.26 15.16 -0.22
C GLY A 213 -5.05 16.06 0.98
N GLN A 214 -6.01 15.98 1.90
CA GLN A 214 -5.87 16.55 3.24
C GLN A 214 -4.72 15.87 4.00
N ALA A 215 -4.00 16.66 4.80
CA ALA A 215 -3.01 16.17 5.72
C ALA A 215 -3.66 15.31 6.81
N LEU A 216 -3.05 14.14 7.06
CA LEU A 216 -3.41 13.20 8.12
C LEU A 216 -2.46 13.31 9.32
N SER A 217 -1.38 14.08 9.22
CA SER A 217 -0.45 14.35 10.31
C SER A 217 -0.15 15.84 10.43
N ALA A 218 0.34 16.24 11.60
CA ALA A 218 1.09 17.49 11.69
C ALA A 218 2.36 17.43 10.81
N PRO A 219 2.82 18.56 10.26
CA PRO A 219 4.07 18.61 9.51
C PRO A 219 5.27 18.35 10.45
N LEU A 220 6.10 17.37 10.11
CA LEU A 220 7.37 17.10 10.77
C LEU A 220 8.48 17.86 10.05
N GLN A 221 9.02 18.90 10.68
CA GLN A 221 10.14 19.67 10.14
C GLN A 221 11.47 19.04 10.58
N GLU A 222 12.32 18.73 9.61
CA GLU A 222 13.62 18.11 9.83
C GLU A 222 14.71 18.81 9.03
N LYS A 223 15.95 18.64 9.48
CA LYS A 223 17.12 19.25 8.84
C LYS A 223 18.23 18.23 8.63
N MET A 224 18.50 17.92 7.36
CA MET A 224 19.64 17.10 6.95
C MET A 224 20.86 18.02 6.78
N ASN A 225 21.64 18.15 7.86
CA ASN A 225 22.76 19.10 7.96
C ASN A 225 24.04 18.68 7.23
N SER A 226 24.15 17.42 6.79
CA SER A 226 25.47 16.90 6.43
C SER A 226 25.62 16.70 4.93
N ILE A 227 26.56 17.46 4.36
CA ILE A 227 27.33 17.11 3.16
C ILE A 227 28.42 16.10 3.56
N VAL A 228 28.13 15.14 4.44
CA VAL A 228 29.09 14.08 4.74
C VAL A 228 29.34 13.40 3.41
N LYS A 229 30.61 13.35 3.00
CA LYS A 229 31.09 12.71 1.77
C LYS A 229 30.67 11.22 1.65
N GLY A 230 29.87 10.70 2.57
CA GLY A 230 29.27 9.37 2.56
C GLY A 230 27.77 9.30 2.44
N GLY A 231 27.01 10.39 2.36
CA GLY A 231 25.54 10.32 2.39
C GLY A 231 25.01 10.16 3.83
N GLN A 232 23.73 10.48 4.03
CA GLN A 232 23.02 10.23 5.27
C GLN A 232 21.71 9.55 4.94
N GLN A 233 21.43 8.46 5.65
CA GLN A 233 20.10 7.86 5.68
C GLN A 233 19.38 8.35 6.93
N THR A 234 18.16 8.78 6.77
CA THR A 234 17.27 9.16 7.87
C THR A 234 16.16 8.12 7.93
N ASN A 235 15.97 7.46 9.07
CA ASN A 235 14.90 6.49 9.30
C ASN A 235 13.84 7.09 10.23
N ILE A 236 12.61 7.28 9.74
CA ILE A 236 11.53 8.00 10.45
C ILE A 236 10.34 7.07 10.69
N VAL A 237 9.72 7.17 11.86
CA VAL A 237 8.52 6.38 12.20
C VAL A 237 7.31 7.29 12.41
N PHE A 238 6.26 7.09 11.61
CA PHE A 238 4.93 7.67 11.84
C PHE A 238 4.00 6.60 12.40
N GLN A 239 3.26 6.92 13.46
CA GLN A 239 2.29 6.01 14.07
C GLN A 239 0.89 6.57 13.96
N ARG A 240 -0.05 5.73 13.54
CA ARG A 240 -1.49 6.04 13.49
C ARG A 240 -2.06 6.16 14.91
N THR A 241 -2.92 7.14 15.16
CA THR A 241 -3.74 7.22 16.38
C THR A 241 -4.91 6.24 16.29
N HIS A 242 -5.37 5.76 17.45
CA HIS A 242 -6.58 4.95 17.56
C HIS A 242 -7.81 5.67 17.01
#